data_AF-A0A1G1QDG8-F1
#
_entry.id   AF-A0A1G1QDG8-F1
#
_cell.length_a   1.000
_cell.length_b   1.000
_cell.length_c   1.000
_cell.angle_alpha   90.00
_cell.angle_beta   90.00
_cell.angle_gamma   90.00
#
_symmetry.space_group_name_H-M   'P 1'
#
loop_
_entity.id
_entity.type
_entity.pdbx_description
1 polymer ?
#
loop_
_entity_poly.entity_id
_entity_poly.type
_entity_poly.pdbx_seq_one_letter_code
_entity_poly.pdbx_strand_id
1 'polypeptide(L)'
;MRPNFKIRRANFLISAFMFSAVFSVWAQENKKDEIPPGMEMIEVKPGYRQLLPKGIKISKAGDLLKIEDLKDYLARRLQDMEDRFKQNEAAQAESKKEMDVRFAKIEAKDEELKKNIEGNVSKAESAGYDIKREIDSRIARIESAQEGLKKNIENRLTEVEPGLEEFRRELDELKRTVSEIQEALEAAAAKK
;
A
#
# COMPACT_ATOMS: atom_id res chain seq x y z
N MET A 1 -1.94 -20.33 -23.57
CA MET A 1 -0.75 -19.73 -24.22
C MET A 1 0.33 -19.55 -23.17
N ARG A 2 1.44 -20.30 -23.26
CA ARG A 2 2.63 -20.19 -22.40
C ARG A 2 3.83 -19.81 -23.28
N PRO A 3 4.73 -18.92 -22.84
CA PRO A 3 5.87 -18.50 -23.65
C PRO A 3 6.97 -19.57 -23.69
N ASN A 4 7.66 -19.59 -24.83
CA ASN A 4 8.55 -20.64 -25.31
C ASN A 4 10.02 -20.24 -25.02
N PHE A 5 10.67 -20.89 -24.04
CA PHE A 5 12.09 -20.70 -23.76
C PHE A 5 12.92 -21.72 -24.53
N LYS A 6 13.63 -21.26 -25.58
CA LYS A 6 14.59 -22.06 -26.32
C LYS A 6 15.95 -22.03 -25.62
N ILE A 7 16.29 -23.14 -24.98
CA ILE A 7 17.66 -23.48 -24.55
C ILE A 7 18.39 -24.06 -25.77
N ARG A 8 19.52 -23.47 -26.16
CA ARG A 8 20.48 -24.11 -27.07
C ARG A 8 21.80 -24.30 -26.35
N ARG A 9 22.08 -25.55 -26.01
CA ARG A 9 23.42 -26.08 -25.73
C ARG A 9 24.18 -26.18 -27.05
N ALA A 10 25.47 -25.84 -27.06
CA ALA A 10 26.39 -26.29 -28.09
C ALA A 10 27.73 -26.62 -27.44
N ASN A 11 28.09 -27.90 -27.58
CA ASN A 11 29.35 -28.50 -27.16
C ASN A 11 30.48 -28.12 -28.13
N PHE A 12 31.66 -27.86 -27.56
CA PHE A 12 32.96 -28.45 -27.88
C PHE A 12 33.28 -28.83 -29.34
N LEU A 13 34.35 -28.23 -29.89
CA LEU A 13 35.17 -28.83 -30.95
C LEU A 13 36.64 -28.38 -30.85
N ILE A 14 37.51 -29.38 -30.70
CA ILE A 14 38.97 -29.35 -30.66
C ILE A 14 39.51 -29.44 -32.11
N SER A 15 40.54 -28.67 -32.48
CA SER A 15 41.81 -29.20 -33.03
C SER A 15 42.74 -28.15 -33.66
N ALA A 16 43.95 -28.10 -33.11
CA ALA A 16 45.28 -27.72 -33.62
C ALA A 16 45.47 -27.21 -35.07
N PHE A 17 46.30 -26.18 -35.21
CA PHE A 17 47.29 -26.10 -36.29
C PHE A 17 48.61 -25.50 -35.78
N MET A 18 49.70 -26.20 -36.09
CA MET A 18 51.09 -25.92 -35.72
C MET A 18 51.72 -24.84 -36.59
N PHE A 19 52.60 -24.05 -35.97
CA PHE A 19 53.81 -23.42 -36.50
C PHE A 19 53.89 -23.10 -38.01
N SER A 20 53.88 -21.80 -38.34
CA SER A 20 54.63 -21.27 -39.49
C SER A 20 55.21 -19.88 -39.20
N ALA A 21 56.54 -19.83 -39.22
CA ALA A 21 57.39 -18.75 -39.73
C ALA A 21 57.17 -17.29 -39.25
N VAL A 22 58.14 -16.85 -38.42
CA VAL A 22 58.95 -15.62 -38.59
C VAL A 22 58.34 -14.51 -39.45
N PHE A 23 57.76 -13.52 -38.80
CA PHE A 23 57.78 -12.13 -39.26
C PHE A 23 58.06 -11.21 -38.08
N SER A 24 59.27 -10.66 -38.04
CA SER A 24 59.59 -9.51 -37.20
C SER A 24 58.88 -8.29 -37.78
N VAL A 25 57.75 -7.92 -37.18
CA VAL A 25 57.15 -6.60 -37.35
C VAL A 25 57.36 -5.85 -36.04
N TRP A 26 58.14 -4.78 -36.11
CA TRP A 26 58.17 -3.73 -35.11
C TRP A 26 56.78 -3.12 -35.00
N ALA A 27 55.95 -3.69 -34.13
CA ALA A 27 54.69 -3.12 -33.69
C ALA A 27 54.96 -2.46 -32.34
N GLN A 28 54.92 -1.13 -32.34
CA GLN A 28 54.93 -0.30 -31.14
C GLN A 28 53.78 -0.77 -30.23
N GLU A 29 54.15 -1.52 -29.19
CA GLU A 29 53.27 -2.36 -28.38
C GLU A 29 52.51 -1.51 -27.36
N ASN A 30 51.41 -0.87 -27.79
CA ASN A 30 50.35 -0.42 -26.89
C ASN A 30 49.35 -1.57 -26.66
N LYS A 31 49.83 -2.75 -26.25
CA LYS A 31 48.95 -3.71 -25.60
C LYS A 31 48.70 -3.15 -24.21
N LYS A 32 47.44 -2.85 -23.91
CA LYS A 32 47.03 -2.71 -22.51
C LYS A 32 47.40 -4.03 -21.84
N ASP A 33 48.46 -4.04 -21.04
CA ASP A 33 48.84 -5.20 -20.26
C ASP A 33 47.63 -5.61 -19.41
N GLU A 34 46.91 -6.64 -19.82
CA GLU A 34 45.75 -7.15 -19.10
C GLU A 34 46.28 -7.84 -17.83
N ILE A 35 46.31 -7.08 -16.73
CA ILE A 35 46.74 -7.55 -15.43
C ILE A 35 45.76 -8.65 -14.96
N PRO A 36 46.23 -9.88 -14.70
CA PRO A 36 45.36 -10.96 -14.22
C PRO A 36 44.70 -10.62 -12.88
N PRO A 37 43.49 -11.13 -12.60
CA PRO A 37 42.84 -10.94 -11.31
C PRO A 37 43.72 -11.40 -10.15
N GLY A 38 43.94 -10.52 -9.17
CA GLY A 38 44.79 -10.81 -8.01
C GLY A 38 46.28 -10.48 -8.21
N MET A 39 46.67 -9.99 -9.39
CA MET A 39 48.00 -9.41 -9.65
C MET A 39 47.90 -7.88 -9.73
N GLU A 40 49.04 -7.20 -9.58
CA GLU A 40 49.21 -5.77 -9.79
C GLU A 40 50.57 -5.48 -10.45
N MET A 41 50.63 -4.46 -11.30
CA MET A 41 51.87 -4.03 -11.94
C MET A 41 52.53 -2.95 -11.08
N ILE A 42 53.78 -3.18 -10.68
CA ILE A 42 54.53 -2.24 -9.86
C ILE A 42 55.78 -1.80 -10.61
N GLU A 43 56.03 -0.50 -10.62
CA GLU A 43 57.27 0.06 -11.17
C GLU A 43 58.40 -0.07 -10.15
N VAL A 44 59.39 -0.89 -10.50
CA VAL A 44 60.54 -1.21 -9.63
C VAL A 44 61.68 -0.23 -9.91
N LYS A 45 61.85 0.22 -11.15
CA LYS A 45 62.79 1.27 -11.57
C LYS A 45 62.18 2.06 -12.72
N PRO A 46 62.65 3.29 -13.01
CA PRO A 46 62.16 4.06 -14.16
C PRO A 46 62.19 3.22 -15.45
N GLY A 47 61.01 2.91 -15.98
CA GLY A 47 60.85 2.10 -17.19
C GLY A 47 60.91 0.56 -17.01
N TYR A 48 61.05 0.05 -15.78
CA TYR A 48 61.01 -1.38 -15.47
C TYR A 48 59.83 -1.71 -14.54
N ARG A 49 58.85 -2.46 -15.07
CA ARG A 49 57.65 -2.87 -14.35
C ARG A 49 57.65 -4.37 -14.11
N GLN A 50 57.18 -4.78 -12.94
CA GLN A 50 57.07 -6.18 -12.56
C GLN A 50 55.64 -6.50 -12.15
N LEU A 51 55.13 -7.65 -12.62
CA LEU A 51 53.85 -8.19 -12.22
C LEU A 51 54.01 -8.95 -10.91
N LEU A 52 53.29 -8.53 -9.87
CA LEU A 52 53.36 -9.14 -8.54
C LEU A 52 51.96 -9.40 -7.98
N PRO A 53 51.80 -10.35 -7.03
CA PRO A 53 50.54 -10.54 -6.34
C PRO A 53 50.08 -9.26 -5.64
N LYS A 54 48.78 -8.99 -5.71
CA LYS A 54 48.20 -7.77 -5.16
C LYS A 54 48.45 -7.66 -3.66
N GLY A 55 48.93 -6.48 -3.24
CA GLY A 55 49.17 -6.13 -1.84
C GLY A 55 50.46 -6.72 -1.29
N ILE A 56 51.41 -7.13 -2.13
CA ILE A 56 52.77 -7.50 -1.70
C ILE A 56 53.47 -6.28 -1.11
N LYS A 57 54.17 -6.45 0.02
CA LYS A 57 54.89 -5.32 0.61
C LYS A 57 56.22 -5.11 -0.09
N ILE A 58 56.51 -3.85 -0.42
CA ILE A 58 57.80 -3.43 -0.98
C ILE A 58 58.40 -2.40 -0.03
N SER A 59 59.63 -2.65 0.40
CA SER A 59 60.38 -1.72 1.24
C SER A 59 61.65 -1.26 0.52
N LYS A 60 62.07 -0.02 0.79
CA LYS A 60 63.36 0.50 0.32
C LYS A 60 64.41 0.27 1.39
N ALA A 61 65.55 -0.32 1.00
CA ALA A 61 66.73 -0.46 1.83
C ALA A 61 67.91 0.21 1.09
N GLY A 62 68.07 1.52 1.28
CA GLY A 62 68.99 2.33 0.47
C GLY A 62 68.54 2.39 -0.99
N ASP A 63 69.43 2.07 -1.93
CA ASP A 63 69.17 2.03 -3.38
C ASP A 63 68.48 0.73 -3.86
N LEU A 64 68.28 -0.24 -2.96
CA LEU A 64 67.64 -1.52 -3.25
C LEU A 64 66.16 -1.52 -2.84
N LEU A 65 65.33 -2.09 -3.72
CA LEU A 65 63.96 -2.47 -3.38
C LEU A 65 63.95 -3.90 -2.87
N LYS A 66 63.48 -4.08 -1.64
CA LYS A 66 63.22 -5.38 -1.04
C LYS A 66 61.75 -5.71 -1.22
N ILE A 67 61.48 -6.75 -1.99
CA ILE A 67 60.14 -7.32 -2.15
C ILE A 67 59.96 -8.34 -1.02
N GLU A 68 58.78 -8.34 -0.39
CA GLU A 68 58.38 -9.35 0.60
C GLU A 68 58.54 -10.76 0.00
N ASP A 69 59.16 -11.67 0.75
CA ASP A 69 59.30 -13.06 0.31
C ASP A 69 57.91 -13.72 0.23
N LEU A 70 57.76 -14.67 -0.70
CA LEU A 70 56.48 -15.36 -0.92
C LEU A 70 55.92 -15.98 0.36
N LYS A 71 56.78 -16.51 1.23
CA LYS A 71 56.38 -17.12 2.50
C LYS A 71 55.74 -16.10 3.45
N ASP A 72 56.33 -14.92 3.57
CA ASP A 72 55.85 -13.85 4.45
C ASP A 72 54.54 -13.25 3.90
N TYR A 73 54.47 -13.06 2.57
CA TYR A 73 53.25 -12.62 1.89
C TYR A 73 52.09 -13.60 2.13
N LEU A 74 52.32 -14.90 1.92
CA LEU A 74 51.30 -15.93 2.12
C LEU A 74 50.88 -16.03 3.58
N ALA A 75 51.83 -15.99 4.53
CA ALA A 75 51.51 -16.03 5.95
C ALA A 75 50.60 -14.86 6.36
N ARG A 76 50.95 -13.63 5.94
CA ARG A 76 50.11 -12.45 6.19
C ARG A 76 48.75 -12.56 5.49
N ARG A 77 48.72 -13.01 4.24
CA ARG A 77 47.47 -13.09 3.49
C ARG A 77 46.51 -14.12 4.07
N LEU A 78 47.03 -15.26 4.53
CA LEU A 78 46.26 -16.28 5.23
C LEU A 78 45.75 -15.77 6.57
N GLN A 79 46.56 -15.04 7.32
CA GLN A 79 46.13 -14.39 8.55
C GLN A 79 45.01 -13.36 8.31
N ASP A 80 45.18 -12.48 7.32
CA ASP A 80 44.15 -11.51 6.92
C ASP A 80 42.84 -12.21 6.52
N MET A 81 42.94 -13.37 5.84
CA MET A 81 41.77 -14.16 5.47
C MET A 81 41.08 -14.77 6.70
N GLU A 82 41.84 -15.38 7.59
CA GLU A 82 41.35 -15.95 8.84
C GLU A 82 40.63 -14.90 9.71
N ASP A 83 41.21 -13.72 9.83
CA ASP A 83 40.61 -12.62 10.60
C ASP A 83 39.31 -12.13 9.96
N ARG A 84 39.26 -12.04 8.62
CA ARG A 84 38.03 -11.72 7.88
C ARG A 84 36.97 -12.80 8.00
N PHE A 85 37.36 -14.08 8.02
CA PHE A 85 36.43 -15.18 8.25
C PHE A 85 35.79 -15.07 9.63
N LYS A 86 36.58 -14.86 10.68
CA LYS A 86 36.08 -14.65 12.04
C LYS A 86 35.15 -13.44 12.14
N GLN A 87 35.51 -12.32 11.52
CA GLN A 87 34.65 -11.14 11.48
C GLN A 87 33.33 -11.40 10.75
N ASN A 88 33.36 -12.11 9.62
CA ASN A 88 32.16 -12.46 8.88
C ASN A 88 31.26 -13.41 9.66
N GLU A 89 31.82 -14.42 10.34
CA GLU A 89 31.06 -15.34 11.19
C GLU A 89 30.39 -14.60 12.35
N ALA A 90 31.12 -13.67 13.00
CA ALA A 90 30.57 -12.84 14.06
C ALA A 90 29.43 -11.95 13.56
N ALA A 91 29.62 -11.26 12.43
CA ALA A 91 28.60 -10.40 11.82
C ALA A 91 27.37 -11.21 11.37
N GLN A 92 27.56 -12.43 10.87
CA GLN A 92 26.46 -13.31 10.49
C GLN A 92 25.67 -13.80 11.72
N ALA A 93 26.36 -14.13 12.81
CA ALA A 93 25.72 -14.51 14.06
C ALA A 93 24.92 -13.34 14.67
N GLU A 94 25.46 -12.13 14.62
CA GLU A 94 24.78 -10.92 15.07
C GLU A 94 23.55 -10.60 14.21
N SER A 95 23.70 -10.61 12.88
CA SER A 95 22.60 -10.40 11.95
C SER A 95 21.47 -11.42 12.17
N LYS A 96 21.80 -12.68 12.42
CA LYS A 96 20.81 -13.71 12.75
C LYS A 96 20.05 -13.39 14.05
N LYS A 97 20.76 -13.00 15.11
CA LYS A 97 20.13 -12.57 16.36
C LYS A 97 19.22 -11.35 16.17
N GLU A 98 19.65 -10.35 15.40
CA GLU A 98 18.81 -9.20 15.10
C GLU A 98 17.55 -9.58 14.33
N MET A 99 17.66 -10.49 13.35
CA MET A 99 16.50 -10.99 12.62
C MET A 99 15.52 -11.69 13.57
N ASP A 100 16.00 -12.58 14.43
CA ASP A 100 15.15 -13.30 15.39
C ASP A 100 14.40 -12.32 16.31
N VAL A 101 15.09 -11.29 16.81
CA VAL A 101 14.46 -10.22 17.63
C VAL A 101 13.42 -9.44 16.83
N ARG A 102 13.69 -9.11 15.56
CA ARG A 102 12.74 -8.40 14.69
C ARG A 102 11.51 -9.25 14.40
N PHE A 103 11.69 -10.54 14.13
CA PHE A 103 10.57 -11.46 13.91
C PHE A 103 9.69 -11.57 15.14
N ALA A 104 10.26 -11.79 16.33
CA ALA A 104 9.50 -11.83 17.57
C ALA A 104 8.73 -10.52 17.83
N LYS A 105 9.32 -9.36 17.50
CA LYS A 105 8.64 -8.07 17.62
C LYS A 105 7.50 -7.88 16.61
N ILE A 106 7.66 -8.40 15.40
CA ILE A 106 6.61 -8.39 14.37
C ILE A 106 5.45 -9.27 14.82
N GLU A 107 5.72 -10.51 15.26
CA GLU A 107 4.69 -11.43 15.77
C GLU A 107 3.89 -10.82 16.92
N ALA A 108 4.59 -10.22 17.91
CA ALA A 108 3.92 -9.56 19.03
C ALA A 108 3.00 -8.41 18.58
N LYS A 109 3.44 -7.61 17.61
CA LYS A 109 2.64 -6.52 17.04
C LYS A 109 1.46 -7.04 16.22
N ASP A 110 1.64 -8.13 15.50
CA ASP A 110 0.59 -8.74 14.69
C ASP A 110 -0.55 -9.27 15.58
N GLU A 111 -0.21 -9.92 16.68
CA GLU A 111 -1.19 -10.37 17.69
C GLU A 111 -1.90 -9.18 18.38
N GLU A 112 -1.17 -8.12 18.71
CA GLU A 112 -1.77 -6.89 19.26
C GLU A 112 -2.74 -6.25 18.26
N LEU A 113 -2.34 -6.10 17.00
CA LEU A 113 -3.18 -5.56 15.93
C LEU A 113 -4.43 -6.41 15.73
N LYS A 114 -4.28 -7.74 15.67
CA LYS A 114 -5.39 -8.66 15.53
C LYS A 114 -6.41 -8.50 16.66
N LYS A 115 -5.95 -8.51 17.92
CA LYS A 115 -6.81 -8.29 19.09
C LYS A 115 -7.53 -6.95 19.05
N ASN A 116 -6.83 -5.89 18.65
CA ASN A 116 -7.42 -4.55 18.53
C ASN A 116 -8.48 -4.48 17.44
N ILE A 117 -8.22 -5.11 16.28
CA ILE A 117 -9.18 -5.18 15.18
C ILE A 117 -10.42 -5.96 15.61
N GLU A 118 -10.25 -7.16 16.19
CA GLU A 118 -11.36 -7.98 16.69
C GLU A 118 -12.22 -7.19 17.70
N GLY A 119 -11.58 -6.53 18.69
CA GLY A 119 -12.29 -5.73 19.68
C GLY A 119 -13.03 -4.53 19.08
N ASN A 120 -12.46 -3.86 18.07
CA ASN A 120 -13.11 -2.74 17.40
C ASN A 120 -14.26 -3.19 16.50
N VAL A 121 -14.12 -4.31 15.81
CA VAL A 121 -15.18 -4.92 14.99
C VAL A 121 -16.36 -5.29 15.89
N SER A 122 -16.14 -5.99 17.00
CA SER A 122 -17.22 -6.36 17.91
C SER A 122 -17.97 -5.15 18.48
N LYS A 123 -17.25 -4.05 18.81
CA LYS A 123 -17.87 -2.79 19.26
C LYS A 123 -18.69 -2.12 18.16
N ALA A 124 -18.19 -2.14 16.93
CA ALA A 124 -18.89 -1.57 15.79
C ALA A 124 -20.17 -2.36 15.47
N GLU A 125 -20.11 -3.69 15.55
CA GLU A 125 -21.27 -4.57 15.38
C GLU A 125 -22.33 -4.31 16.46
N SER A 126 -21.95 -4.25 17.74
CA SER A 126 -22.90 -3.96 18.82
C SER A 126 -23.57 -2.60 18.66
N ALA A 127 -22.79 -1.56 18.33
CA ALA A 127 -23.33 -0.23 18.06
C ALA A 127 -24.28 -0.23 16.85
N GLY A 128 -23.98 -1.03 15.81
CA GLY A 128 -24.85 -1.20 14.65
C GLY A 128 -26.20 -1.82 15.02
N TYR A 129 -26.21 -2.84 15.89
CA TYR A 129 -27.46 -3.43 16.40
C TYR A 129 -28.28 -2.45 17.23
N ASP A 130 -27.65 -1.67 18.09
CA ASP A 130 -28.32 -0.68 18.93
C ASP A 130 -28.97 0.42 18.08
N ILE A 131 -28.23 0.96 17.10
CA ILE A 131 -28.75 1.97 16.16
C ILE A 131 -29.94 1.41 15.38
N LYS A 132 -29.84 0.18 14.86
CA LYS A 132 -30.93 -0.46 14.13
C LYS A 132 -32.18 -0.56 15.01
N ARG A 133 -32.03 -1.05 16.25
CA ARG A 133 -33.14 -1.18 17.19
C ARG A 133 -33.78 0.18 17.53
N GLU A 134 -32.98 1.22 17.69
CA GLU A 134 -33.49 2.58 17.92
C GLU A 134 -34.29 3.09 16.72
N ILE A 135 -33.77 2.91 15.50
CA ILE A 135 -34.46 3.28 14.26
C ILE A 135 -35.79 2.54 14.14
N ASP A 136 -35.81 1.22 14.34
CA ASP A 136 -37.04 0.42 14.28
C ASP A 136 -38.07 0.92 15.31
N SER A 137 -37.62 1.25 16.53
CA SER A 137 -38.48 1.84 17.57
C SER A 137 -39.04 3.21 17.17
N ARG A 138 -38.24 4.05 16.51
CA ARG A 138 -38.66 5.38 16.06
C ARG A 138 -39.65 5.29 14.91
N ILE A 139 -39.43 4.38 13.96
CA ILE A 139 -40.35 4.10 12.86
C ILE A 139 -41.71 3.70 13.41
N ALA A 140 -41.77 2.71 14.31
CA ALA A 140 -43.02 2.25 14.90
C ALA A 140 -43.79 3.38 15.62
N ARG A 141 -43.08 4.28 16.32
CA ARG A 141 -43.70 5.45 16.97
C ARG A 141 -44.27 6.43 15.96
N ILE A 142 -43.54 6.70 14.87
CA ILE A 142 -43.99 7.61 13.80
C ILE A 142 -45.23 7.04 13.12
N GLU A 143 -45.22 5.75 12.78
CA GLU A 143 -46.37 5.07 12.17
C GLU A 143 -47.61 5.15 13.07
N SER A 144 -47.46 4.84 14.36
CA SER A 144 -48.57 4.96 15.32
C SER A 144 -49.07 6.39 15.46
N ALA A 145 -48.19 7.39 15.46
CA ALA A 145 -48.58 8.79 15.52
C ALA A 145 -49.31 9.25 14.25
N GLN A 146 -48.83 8.82 13.07
CA GLN A 146 -49.47 9.12 11.78
C GLN A 146 -50.89 8.53 11.71
N GLU A 147 -51.06 7.27 12.12
CA GLU A 147 -52.39 6.64 12.15
C GLU A 147 -53.33 7.36 13.13
N GLY A 148 -52.82 7.75 14.30
CA GLY A 148 -53.60 8.53 15.26
C GLY A 148 -54.03 9.89 14.72
N LEU A 149 -53.13 10.61 14.04
CA LEU A 149 -53.45 11.89 13.40
C LEU A 149 -54.47 11.73 12.28
N LYS A 150 -54.29 10.72 11.43
CA LYS A 150 -55.22 10.42 10.34
C LYS A 150 -56.64 10.18 10.87
N LYS A 151 -56.78 9.32 11.87
CA LYS A 151 -58.07 9.04 12.52
C LYS A 151 -58.68 10.29 13.17
N ASN A 152 -57.86 11.14 13.80
CA ASN A 152 -58.33 12.39 14.39
C ASN A 152 -58.89 13.33 13.31
N ILE A 153 -58.16 13.48 12.19
CA ILE A 153 -58.61 14.30 11.05
C ILE A 153 -59.92 13.74 10.48
N GLU A 154 -59.99 12.43 10.23
CA GLU A 154 -61.20 11.78 9.72
C GLU A 154 -62.40 12.02 10.64
N ASN A 155 -62.26 11.80 11.94
CA ASN A 155 -63.33 12.04 12.92
C ASN A 155 -63.80 13.50 12.91
N ARG A 156 -62.86 14.47 12.95
CA ARG A 156 -63.21 15.89 12.94
C ARG A 156 -63.91 16.31 11.65
N LEU A 157 -63.51 15.72 10.52
CA LEU A 157 -64.15 15.97 9.24
C LEU A 157 -65.60 15.45 9.25
N THR A 158 -65.82 14.24 9.76
CA THR A 158 -67.17 13.67 9.93
C THR A 158 -68.04 14.46 10.90
N GLU A 159 -67.46 15.10 11.93
CA GLU A 159 -68.18 15.97 12.87
C GLU A 159 -68.58 17.31 12.26
N VAL A 160 -67.74 17.90 11.39
CA VAL A 160 -67.95 19.23 10.82
C VAL A 160 -68.87 19.22 9.60
N GLU A 161 -68.82 18.16 8.78
CA GLU A 161 -69.60 18.06 7.54
C GLU A 161 -71.13 18.26 7.72
N PRO A 162 -71.80 17.62 8.70
CA PRO A 162 -73.24 17.79 8.90
C PRO A 162 -73.61 19.23 9.29
N GLY A 163 -72.81 19.86 10.15
CA GLY A 163 -73.04 21.24 10.58
C GLY A 163 -72.92 22.23 9.43
N LEU A 164 -71.95 22.02 8.52
CA LEU A 164 -71.85 22.84 7.31
C LEU A 164 -73.05 22.68 6.37
N GLU A 165 -73.58 21.47 6.22
CA GLU A 165 -74.79 21.24 5.42
C GLU A 165 -76.05 21.81 6.09
N GLU A 166 -76.14 21.78 7.41
CA GLU A 166 -77.21 22.44 8.16
C GLU A 166 -77.17 23.97 7.96
N PHE A 167 -76.02 24.60 8.18
CA PHE A 167 -75.84 26.03 7.91
C PHE A 167 -76.16 26.41 6.47
N ARG A 168 -75.81 25.55 5.50
CA ARG A 168 -76.13 25.77 4.09
C ARG A 168 -77.64 25.77 3.85
N ARG A 169 -78.37 24.82 4.45
CA ARG A 169 -79.84 24.76 4.35
C ARG A 169 -80.49 25.99 4.97
N GLU A 170 -80.05 26.38 6.17
CA GLU A 170 -80.54 27.60 6.84
C GLU A 170 -80.32 28.85 5.99
N LEU A 171 -79.16 28.99 5.33
CA LEU A 171 -78.88 30.10 4.43
C LEU A 171 -79.82 30.13 3.22
N ASP A 172 -80.14 28.98 2.64
CA ASP A 172 -81.04 28.90 1.49
C ASP A 172 -82.50 29.18 1.89
N GLU A 173 -82.93 28.75 3.07
CA GLU A 173 -84.21 29.14 3.65
C GLU A 173 -84.28 30.65 3.94
N LEU A 174 -83.24 31.22 4.53
CA LEU A 174 -83.17 32.65 4.80
C LEU A 174 -83.25 33.46 3.49
N LYS A 175 -82.51 33.08 2.45
CA LYS A 175 -82.61 33.72 1.12
C LYS A 175 -84.04 33.70 0.59
N ARG A 176 -84.73 32.56 0.69
CA ARG A 176 -86.11 32.42 0.24
C ARG A 176 -87.04 33.39 0.99
N THR A 177 -86.96 33.43 2.32
CA THR A 177 -87.79 34.35 3.12
C THR A 177 -87.51 35.81 2.80
N VAL A 178 -86.26 36.19 2.54
CA VAL A 178 -85.88 37.54 2.11
C VAL A 178 -86.53 37.87 0.76
N SER A 179 -86.49 36.96 -0.21
CA SER A 179 -87.14 37.16 -1.51
C SER A 179 -88.66 37.31 -1.38
N GLU A 180 -89.32 36.47 -0.57
CA GLU A 180 -90.76 36.57 -0.31
C GLU A 180 -91.15 37.93 0.33
N ILE A 181 -90.34 38.42 1.28
CA ILE A 181 -90.53 39.75 1.89
C ILE A 181 -90.35 40.87 0.85
N GLN A 182 -89.35 40.77 -0.02
CA GLN A 182 -89.11 41.75 -1.08
C GLN A 182 -90.30 41.85 -2.03
N GLU A 183 -90.81 40.71 -2.51
CA GLU A 183 -91.99 40.67 -3.38
C GLU A 183 -93.23 41.26 -2.70
N ALA A 184 -93.45 40.94 -1.42
CA ALA A 184 -94.57 41.49 -0.65
C ALA A 184 -94.47 43.02 -0.47
N LEU A 185 -93.26 43.54 -0.24
CA LEU A 185 -93.01 44.98 -0.16
C LEU A 185 -93.26 45.70 -1.48
N GLU A 186 -92.79 45.14 -2.60
CA GLU A 186 -93.04 45.69 -3.94
C GLU A 186 -94.53 45.69 -4.27
N ALA A 187 -95.24 44.60 -3.99
CA ALA A 187 -96.69 44.50 -4.18
C ALA A 187 -97.48 45.49 -3.31
N ALA A 188 -97.02 45.75 -2.08
CA ALA A 188 -97.62 46.76 -1.20
C ALA A 188 -97.35 48.19 -1.67
N ALA A 189 -96.16 48.46 -2.21
CA ALA A 189 -95.80 49.75 -2.78
C ALA A 189 -96.62 50.07 -4.05
N ALA A 190 -96.89 49.08 -4.91
CA ALA A 190 -97.67 49.26 -6.13
C ALA A 190 -99.18 49.51 -5.90
N LYS A 191 -99.69 49.30 -4.68
CA LYS A 191 -101.11 49.50 -4.30
C LYS A 191 -101.41 50.86 -3.65
N LYS A 192 -100.39 51.69 -3.41
CA LYS A 192 -100.53 53.07 -2.90
C LYS A 192 -100.44 54.07 -4.02
#